data_AF-A0AAW4U0U2-F1
#
_entry.id   AF-A0AAW4U0U2-F1
#
_cell.length_a   1.000
_cell.length_b   1.000
_cell.length_c   1.000
_cell.angle_alpha   90.00
_cell.angle_beta   90.00
_cell.angle_gamma   90.00
#
_symmetry.space_group_name_H-M   'P 1'
#
loop_
_entity.id
_entity.type
_entity.pdbx_description
1 polymer ?
#
loop_
_entity_poly.entity_id
_entity_poly.type
_entity_poly.pdbx_seq_one_letter_code
_entity_poly.pdbx_strand_id
1 'polypeptide(L)' 'EMVRDFQKIIGEEAKEQLAQWYGIDHPDAICACVGGGSNAIGIMNAFLDDPRVNLYGFEAGGHGPDSGQHAIR' A
#
# COMPACT_ATOMS: atom_id res chain seq x y z
N GLU A 1 14.09 -4.90 -6.34
CA GLU A 1 14.63 -5.50 -5.10
C GLU A 1 13.71 -6.67 -4.77
N MET A 2 14.29 -7.84 -4.46
CA MET A 2 13.61 -9.15 -4.51
C MET A 2 12.22 -9.17 -3.83
N VAL A 3 12.08 -8.55 -2.66
CA VAL A 3 10.82 -8.55 -1.89
C VAL A 3 9.72 -7.80 -2.64
N ARG A 4 9.98 -6.59 -3.13
CA ARG A 4 9.02 -5.82 -3.94
C ARG A 4 8.62 -6.61 -5.19
N ASP A 5 9.60 -7.18 -5.89
CA ASP A 5 9.35 -7.83 -7.17
C ASP A 5 8.50 -9.10 -7.01
N PHE A 6 8.56 -9.79 -5.86
CA PHE A 6 7.67 -10.91 -5.54
C PHE A 6 6.30 -10.48 -4.99
N GLN A 7 6.20 -9.31 -4.37
CA GLN A 7 4.94 -8.77 -3.84
C GLN A 7 4.13 -7.97 -4.88
N LYS A 8 4.71 -7.63 -6.03
CA LYS A 8 4.09 -6.81 -7.08
C LYS A 8 2.76 -7.36 -7.61
N ILE A 9 2.57 -8.69 -7.52
CA ILE A 9 1.35 -9.37 -7.98
C ILE A 9 0.09 -8.79 -7.30
N ILE A 10 0.21 -8.33 -6.05
CA ILE A 10 -0.89 -7.70 -5.31
C ILE A 10 -1.41 -6.47 -6.08
N GLY A 11 -0.51 -5.59 -6.53
CA GLY A 11 -0.89 -4.38 -7.27
C GLY A 11 -1.36 -4.68 -8.70
N GLU A 12 -0.78 -5.69 -9.35
CA GLU A 12 -1.18 -6.14 -10.69
C GLU A 12 -2.62 -6.67 -10.68
N GLU A 13 -2.95 -7.58 -9.76
CA GLU A 13 -4.31 -8.11 -9.60
C GLU A 13 -5.30 -7.02 -9.19
N ALA A 14 -4.92 -6.10 -8.29
CA ALA A 14 -5.79 -5.00 -7.88
C ALA A 14 -6.19 -4.10 -9.06
N LYS A 15 -5.28 -3.79 -9.99
CA LYS A 15 -5.60 -3.03 -11.21
C LYS A 15 -6.58 -3.77 -12.10
N GLU A 16 -6.36 -5.06 -12.32
CA GLU A 16 -7.26 -5.88 -13.12
C GLU A 16 -8.66 -5.92 -12.50
N GLN A 17 -8.74 -6.08 -11.19
CA GLN A 17 -10.01 -6.10 -10.44
C GLN A 17 -10.74 -4.76 -10.50
N LEU A 18 -10.04 -3.63 -10.38
CA LEU A 18 -10.65 -2.29 -10.52
C LEU A 18 -11.30 -2.11 -11.90
N ALA A 19 -10.59 -2.50 -12.96
CA ALA A 19 -11.11 -2.43 -14.32
C ALA A 19 -12.29 -3.38 -14.53
N GLN A 20 -12.19 -4.63 -14.06
CA GLN A 20 -13.20 -5.66 -14.27
C GLN A 20 -14.48 -5.43 -13.47
N TRP A 21 -14.37 -4.98 -12.21
CA TRP A 21 -15.51 -4.92 -11.29
C TRP A 21 -16.15 -3.54 -11.24
N TYR A 22 -15.36 -2.49 -11.43
CA TYR A 22 -15.82 -1.11 -11.29
C TYR A 22 -15.69 -0.28 -12.57
N GLY A 23 -15.02 -0.80 -13.60
CA GLY A 23 -14.84 -0.09 -14.88
C GLY A 23 -13.94 1.15 -14.77
N ILE A 24 -13.08 1.20 -13.74
CA ILE A 24 -12.16 2.32 -13.48
C ILE A 24 -10.71 1.87 -13.66
N ASP A 25 -9.86 2.78 -14.12
CA ASP A 25 -8.42 2.56 -14.35
C ASP A 25 -7.56 2.90 -13.13
N HIS A 26 -8.12 3.62 -12.14
CA HIS A 26 -7.44 4.04 -10.93
C HIS A 26 -8.43 4.19 -9.74
N PRO A 27 -7.99 3.95 -8.50
CA PRO A 27 -8.76 4.29 -7.30
C PRO A 27 -8.41 5.69 -6.80
N ASP A 28 -9.26 6.28 -5.94
CA ASP A 28 -8.92 7.54 -5.26
C ASP A 28 -7.73 7.40 -4.31
N ALA A 29 -7.62 6.22 -3.67
CA ALA A 29 -6.55 5.93 -2.72
C ALA A 29 -6.22 4.43 -2.63
N ILE A 30 -4.96 4.14 -2.31
CA ILE A 30 -4.48 2.83 -1.87
C ILE A 30 -4.01 2.95 -0.42
N CYS A 31 -4.50 2.05 0.42
CA CYS A 31 -4.22 2.02 1.85
C CYS A 31 -3.56 0.69 2.22
N ALA A 32 -2.43 0.71 2.92
CA ALA A 32 -1.75 -0.50 3.36
C ALA A 32 -1.06 -0.31 4.71
N CYS A 33 -0.96 -1.37 5.51
CA CYS A 33 -0.22 -1.33 6.76
C CYS A 33 1.30 -1.44 6.52
N VAL A 34 2.07 -0.71 7.30
CA VAL A 34 3.53 -0.61 7.17
C VAL A 34 4.18 -1.04 8.48
N GLY A 35 4.63 -2.30 8.51
CA GLY A 35 5.58 -2.79 9.51
C GLY A 35 6.97 -2.93 8.89
N GLY A 36 7.19 -4.00 8.14
CA GLY A 36 8.33 -4.14 7.22
C GLY A 36 8.06 -3.62 5.80
N GLY A 37 6.82 -3.25 5.50
CA GLY A 37 6.43 -2.59 4.23
C GLY A 37 6.24 -3.50 3.01
N SER A 38 6.43 -4.82 3.10
CA SER A 38 6.37 -5.72 1.94
C SER A 38 5.00 -5.74 1.23
N ASN A 39 3.90 -5.81 1.99
CA ASN A 39 2.55 -5.74 1.42
C ASN A 39 2.26 -4.36 0.81
N ALA A 40 2.67 -3.29 1.50
CA ALA A 40 2.44 -1.91 1.09
C ALA A 40 3.17 -1.60 -0.22
N ILE A 41 4.46 -1.93 -0.32
CA ILE A 41 5.21 -1.73 -1.57
C ILE A 41 4.67 -2.63 -2.69
N GLY A 42 4.20 -3.84 -2.38
CA GLY A 42 3.59 -4.74 -3.37
C GLY A 42 2.38 -4.12 -4.06
N ILE A 43 1.45 -3.56 -3.30
CA ILE A 43 0.24 -2.91 -3.85
C ILE A 43 0.54 -1.52 -4.43
N MET A 44 1.30 -0.68 -3.72
CA MET A 44 1.57 0.71 -4.12
C MET A 44 2.44 0.80 -5.38
N ASN A 45 3.32 -0.18 -5.63
CA ASN A 45 4.18 -0.17 -6.82
C ASN A 45 3.40 -0.14 -8.13
N ALA A 46 2.18 -0.68 -8.17
CA ALA A 46 1.35 -0.59 -9.36
C ALA A 46 0.85 0.84 -9.63
N PHE A 47 0.73 1.70 -8.61
CA PHE A 47 0.11 3.02 -8.70
C PHE A 47 1.09 4.17 -8.46
N LEU A 48 2.38 3.88 -8.30
CA LEU A 48 3.43 4.82 -7.90
C LEU A 48 3.63 5.97 -8.89
N ASP A 49 3.41 5.71 -10.18
CA ASP A 49 3.53 6.71 -11.25
C ASP A 49 2.19 7.39 -11.61
N ASP A 50 1.10 7.07 -10.90
CA ASP A 50 -0.21 7.68 -11.14
C ASP A 50 -0.49 8.79 -10.11
N PRO A 51 -0.32 10.08 -10.45
CA PRO A 51 -0.49 11.19 -9.51
C PRO A 51 -1.95 11.40 -9.06
N ARG A 52 -2.91 10.69 -9.66
CA ARG A 52 -4.33 10.73 -9.25
C ARG A 52 -4.59 9.87 -8.01
N VAL A 53 -3.70 8.93 -7.72
CA VAL A 53 -3.89 7.93 -6.66
C VAL A 53 -3.17 8.38 -5.39
N ASN A 54 -3.91 8.53 -4.30
CA ASN A 54 -3.32 8.81 -3.00
C ASN A 54 -2.76 7.52 -2.37
N LEU A 55 -1.51 7.54 -1.93
CA LEU A 55 -0.87 6.36 -1.31
C LEU A 55 -0.73 6.58 0.19
N TYR A 56 -1.48 5.82 0.98
CA TYR A 56 -1.47 5.90 2.45
C TYR A 56 -0.85 4.65 3.08
N GLY A 57 0.26 4.86 3.79
CA GLY A 57 0.89 3.86 4.66
C GLY A 57 0.49 4.07 6.11
N PHE A 58 0.05 3.01 6.78
CA PHE A 58 -0.35 3.06 8.19
C PHE A 58 0.57 2.23 9.06
N GLU A 59 1.32 2.88 9.93
CA GLU A 59 2.13 2.20 10.94
C GLU A 59 1.30 1.91 12.20
N ALA A 60 1.71 0.88 12.95
CA ALA A 60 1.09 0.62 14.24
C ALA A 60 1.43 1.79 15.20
N GLY A 61 0.42 2.34 15.88
CA GLY A 61 0.57 3.49 16.78
C GLY A 61 0.79 3.15 18.26
N GLY A 62 0.76 1.86 18.64
CA GLY A 62 1.22 1.40 19.94
C GLY A 62 0.54 2.10 21.11
N HIS A 63 1.32 2.46 22.14
CA HIS A 63 0.82 3.22 23.31
C HIS A 63 0.82 4.74 23.08
N GLY A 64 0.92 5.20 21.84
CA GLY A 64 0.99 6.61 21.50
C GLY A 64 2.43 7.14 21.39
N PRO A 65 2.61 8.28 20.69
CA PRO A 65 3.92 8.70 20.18
C PRO A 65 4.89 9.08 21.30
N ASP A 66 4.36 9.56 22.41
CA ASP A 66 5.13 9.99 23.57
C ASP A 66 5.54 8.83 24.49
N SER A 67 5.03 7.62 24.25
CA SER A 67 5.22 6.49 25.18
C SER A 67 6.61 5.86 25.10
N GLY A 68 7.29 5.98 23.95
CA GLY A 68 8.55 5.29 23.67
C GLY A 68 8.45 3.75 23.74
N GLN A 69 7.24 3.19 23.78
CA GLN A 69 6.98 1.77 24.01
C GLN A 69 6.02 1.22 22.94
N HIS A 70 6.40 0.07 22.35
CA HIS A 70 5.73 -0.56 21.20
C HIS A 70 5.73 0.34 19.94
N ALA A 71 5.20 -0.17 18.82
CA ALA A 71 5.31 0.52 17.52
C ALA A 71 4.58 1.86 17.52
N ILE A 72 5.29 2.92 17.09
CA ILE A 72 4.80 4.26 16.74
C ILE A 72 5.90 4.98 15.93
N ARG A 73 6.44 4.25 14.95
CA ARG A 73 7.64 4.70 14.25
C ARG A 73 7.39 5.98 13.45
#